data_AF-A0A9E2JRA4-F1
#
_entry.id   AF-A0A9E2JRA4-F1
#
_cell.length_a   1.000
_cell.length_b   1.000
_cell.length_c   1.000
_cell.angle_alpha   90.00
_cell.angle_beta   90.00
_cell.angle_gamma   90.00
#
_symmetry.space_group_name_H-M   'P 1'
#
loop_
_entity.id
_entity.type
_entity.pdbx_description
1 polymer ?
#
loop_
_entity_poly.entity_id
_entity_poly.type
_entity_poly.pdbx_seq_one_letter_code
_entity_poly.pdbx_strand_id
1 'polypeptide(L)' 'MQAAFGVEDRMRARGAAVLRDAMPDQHRDFFAGLNFVVLSALDRAGHPWPFLRKGSAGFLTSPSPTTLAMTGFVAQI' A
#
# COMPACT_ATOMS: atom_id res chain seq x y z
N MET A 1 -24.57 -6.27 -0.18
CA MET A 1 -23.27 -5.87 -0.76
C MET A 1 -23.18 -4.34 -0.67
N GLN A 2 -22.85 -3.83 0.53
CA GLN A 2 -22.87 -2.39 0.82
C GLN A 2 -21.46 -1.81 0.72
N ALA A 3 -21.39 -0.55 0.26
CA ALA A 3 -20.25 0.38 0.22
C ALA A 3 -19.40 0.42 -1.06
N ALA A 4 -19.75 1.36 -1.94
CA ALA A 4 -18.80 2.00 -2.86
C ALA A 4 -19.15 3.48 -3.11
N PHE A 5 -20.43 3.85 -3.12
CA PHE A 5 -20.87 5.17 -3.59
C PHE A 5 -20.71 6.36 -2.60
N GLY A 6 -20.04 6.19 -1.45
CA GLY A 6 -19.89 7.27 -0.45
C GLY A 6 -18.47 7.46 0.09
N VAL A 7 -17.51 6.63 -0.35
CA VAL A 7 -16.11 6.69 0.10
C VAL A 7 -15.30 7.60 -0.81
N GLU A 8 -15.62 7.69 -2.11
CA GLU A 8 -14.92 8.55 -3.07
C GLU A 8 -14.90 10.03 -2.66
N ASP A 9 -16.07 10.62 -2.35
CA ASP A 9 -16.13 12.04 -1.98
C ASP A 9 -15.44 12.33 -0.63
N ARG A 10 -15.51 11.39 0.33
CA ARG A 10 -14.78 11.50 1.60
C ARG A 10 -13.27 11.33 1.43
N MET A 11 -12.83 10.46 0.51
CA MET A 11 -11.42 10.26 0.17
C MET A 11 -10.85 11.43 -0.64
N ARG A 12 -11.64 12.08 -1.49
CA ARG A 12 -11.20 13.26 -2.24
C ARG A 12 -10.91 14.46 -1.33
N ALA A 13 -11.77 14.69 -0.33
CA ALA A 13 -11.62 15.80 0.62
C ALA A 13 -10.57 15.56 1.73
N ARG A 14 -10.41 14.32 2.22
CA ARG A 14 -9.40 13.98 3.26
C ARG A 14 -8.10 13.41 2.71
N GLY A 15 -8.15 12.62 1.63
CA GLY A 15 -7.01 11.88 1.09
C GLY A 15 -5.87 12.77 0.60
N ALA A 16 -6.18 13.95 0.03
CA ALA A 16 -5.16 14.92 -0.37
C ALA A 16 -4.35 15.48 0.81
N ALA A 17 -4.96 15.60 2.00
CA ALA A 17 -4.26 16.08 3.21
C ALA A 17 -3.41 14.99 3.89
N VAL A 18 -3.63 13.71 3.57
CA VAL A 18 -2.85 12.58 4.11
C VAL A 18 -1.76 12.13 3.13
N LEU A 19 -1.88 12.46 1.83
CA LEU A 19 -0.82 12.26 0.85
C LEU A 19 0.35 13.21 1.14
N ARG A 20 1.51 12.62 1.41
CA ARG A 20 2.77 13.32 1.66
C ARG A 20 3.80 12.83 0.65
N ASP A 21 4.72 13.71 0.26
CA ASP A 21 5.74 13.41 -0.74
C ASP A 21 6.81 12.43 -0.24
N ALA A 22 6.98 12.31 1.09
CA ALA A 22 7.94 11.42 1.72
C ALA A 22 7.35 10.73 2.95
N MET A 23 7.80 9.50 3.21
CA MET A 23 7.53 8.74 4.43
C MET A 23 8.39 9.28 5.58
N PRO A 24 7.76 9.80 6.66
CA PRO A 24 8.47 10.08 7.91
C PRO A 24 9.09 8.80 8.48
N ASP A 25 10.12 8.92 9.30
CA ASP A 25 10.80 7.75 9.89
C ASP A 25 9.83 6.82 10.64
N GLN A 26 8.83 7.37 11.33
CA GLN A 26 7.77 6.56 11.95
C GLN A 26 7.04 5.65 10.96
N HIS A 27 6.74 6.11 9.74
CA HIS A 27 6.10 5.29 8.71
C HIS A 27 7.04 4.21 8.20
N ARG A 28 8.33 4.56 8.03
CA ARG A 28 9.37 3.64 7.59
C ARG A 28 9.53 2.48 8.59
N ASP A 29 9.56 2.80 9.88
CA ASP A 29 9.61 1.82 10.97
C ASP A 29 8.33 0.97 11.04
N PHE A 30 7.16 1.59 10.85
CA PHE A 30 5.88 0.88 10.79
C PHE A 30 5.88 -0.19 9.69
N PHE A 31 6.26 0.18 8.46
CA PHE A 31 6.30 -0.77 7.34
C PHE A 31 7.28 -1.91 7.58
N ALA A 32 8.44 -1.63 8.18
CA ALA A 32 9.43 -2.66 8.53
C ALA A 32 8.92 -3.68 9.55
N GLY A 33 7.99 -3.29 10.43
CA GLY A 33 7.38 -4.17 11.43
C GLY A 33 6.23 -5.05 10.93
N LEU A 34 5.74 -4.84 9.71
CA LEU A 34 4.60 -5.60 9.18
C LEU A 34 4.97 -7.07 8.90
N ASN A 35 4.00 -7.96 9.13
CA ASN A 35 4.07 -9.38 8.72
C ASN A 35 3.15 -9.69 7.52
N PHE A 36 2.40 -8.70 7.05
CA PHE A 36 1.65 -8.78 5.80
C PHE A 36 1.32 -7.37 5.28
N VAL A 37 1.00 -7.29 3.99
CA VAL A 37 0.52 -6.08 3.33
C VAL A 37 -0.58 -6.43 2.34
N VAL A 38 -1.56 -5.54 2.18
CA VAL A 38 -2.55 -5.61 1.10
C VAL A 38 -2.09 -4.64 0.02
N LEU A 39 -1.94 -5.17 -1.18
CA LEU A 39 -1.54 -4.42 -2.37
C LEU A 39 -2.65 -4.55 -3.40
N SER A 40 -2.75 -3.60 -4.32
CA SER A 40 -3.65 -3.72 -5.46
C SER A 40 -2.90 -3.36 -6.73
N ALA A 41 -3.05 -4.17 -7.77
CA ALA A 41 -2.63 -3.84 -9.12
C ALA A 41 -3.88 -3.52 -9.96
N LEU A 42 -3.69 -2.91 -11.13
CA LEU A 42 -4.78 -2.77 -12.10
C LEU A 42 -4.73 -3.95 -13.08
N ASP A 43 -5.89 -4.51 -13.40
CA ASP A 43 -6.02 -5.47 -14.49
C ASP A 43 -5.94 -4.75 -15.87
N ARG A 44 -6.07 -5.51 -16.96
CA ARG A 44 -6.04 -4.95 -18.33
C ARG A 44 -7.17 -3.95 -18.62
N ALA A 45 -8.27 -4.03 -17.89
CA ALA A 45 -9.40 -3.13 -18.01
C ALA A 45 -9.31 -1.92 -17.06
N GLY A 46 -8.24 -1.83 -16.26
CA GLY A 46 -8.02 -0.75 -15.30
C GLY A 46 -8.76 -0.96 -13.97
N HIS A 47 -9.33 -2.13 -13.72
CA HIS A 47 -9.98 -2.42 -12.44
C HIS A 47 -8.95 -2.82 -11.38
N PRO A 48 -9.08 -2.35 -10.13
CA PRO A 48 -8.19 -2.73 -9.05
C PRO A 48 -8.42 -4.20 -8.65
N TRP A 49 -7.36 -4.99 -8.71
CA TRP A 49 -7.30 -6.34 -8.20
C TRP A 49 -6.42 -6.40 -6.95
N PRO A 50 -7.02 -6.52 -5.74
CA PRO A 50 -6.26 -6.57 -4.51
C PRO A 50 -5.69 -7.98 -4.24
N PHE A 51 -4.52 -8.04 -3.64
CA PHE A 51 -3.87 -9.26 -3.20
C PHE A 51 -3.18 -9.03 -1.84
N LEU A 52 -3.16 -10.09 -1.02
CA LEU A 52 -2.49 -10.09 0.27
C LEU A 52 -1.14 -10.79 0.16
N ARG A 53 -0.09 -10.11 0.61
CA ARG A 53 1.26 -10.67 0.71
C ARG A 53 1.63 -10.84 2.17
N LYS A 54 1.98 -12.08 2.56
CA LYS A 54 2.58 -12.37 3.86
C LYS A 54 4.10 -12.30 3.76
N GLY A 55 4.75 -11.87 4.84
CA GLY A 55 6.20 -11.89 5.02
C GLY A 55 6.55 -11.94 6.51
N SER A 56 7.83 -12.06 6.83
CA SER A 56 8.33 -11.79 8.18
C SER A 56 8.60 -10.30 8.35
N ALA A 57 8.65 -9.79 9.57
CA ALA A 57 9.21 -8.47 9.84
C ALA A 57 10.51 -8.24 9.04
N GLY A 58 10.61 -7.07 8.41
CA GLY A 58 11.67 -6.71 7.46
C GLY A 58 11.42 -7.09 6.00
N PHE A 59 10.32 -7.78 5.65
CA PHE A 59 10.02 -8.06 4.23
C PHE A 59 9.67 -6.81 3.41
N LEU A 60 9.24 -5.75 4.10
CA LEU A 60 9.13 -4.40 3.56
C LEU A 60 10.20 -3.52 4.21
N THR A 61 10.88 -2.72 3.42
CA THR A 61 11.90 -1.77 3.88
C THR A 61 11.81 -0.47 3.10
N SER A 62 12.27 0.63 3.70
CA SER A 62 12.31 1.93 3.04
C SER A 62 13.77 2.39 2.88
N PRO A 63 14.42 2.13 1.73
CA PRO A 63 15.82 2.52 1.51
C PRO A 63 16.01 4.03 1.36
N SER A 64 14.95 4.76 1.01
CA SER A 64 14.90 6.23 0.99
C SER A 64 13.52 6.70 1.45
N PRO A 65 13.37 7.98 1.86
CA PRO A 65 12.08 8.51 2.30
C PRO A 65 10.93 8.37 1.28
N THR A 66 11.24 8.15 0.00
CA THR A 66 10.25 8.09 -1.08
C THR A 66 10.09 6.70 -1.70
N THR A 67 10.85 5.71 -1.22
CA THR A 67 10.85 4.36 -1.77
C THR A 67 10.48 3.35 -0.70
N LEU A 68 9.56 2.44 -1.05
CA LEU A 68 9.28 1.22 -0.31
C LEU A 68 9.68 0.03 -1.18
N ALA A 69 10.51 -0.84 -0.63
CA ALA A 69 11.02 -2.05 -1.27
C ALA A 69 10.45 -3.29 -0.59
N MET A 70 10.13 -4.31 -1.39
CA MET A 70 9.62 -5.60 -0.90
C MET A 70 10.53 -6.73 -1.40
N THR A 71 10.98 -7.60 -0.50
CA THR A 71 11.79 -8.76 -0.88
C THR A 71 10.91 -9.90 -1.40
N GLY A 72 11.33 -10.54 -2.51
CA GLY A 72 10.72 -11.78 -2.99
C GLY A 72 9.32 -11.62 -3.59
N PHE A 73 9.18 -10.77 -4.62
CA PHE A 73 7.98 -10.74 -5.45
C PHE A 73 8.02 -11.89 -6.47
N VAL A 74 7.18 -12.90 -6.27
CA VAL A 74 6.81 -13.84 -7.34
C VAL A 74 5.32 -13.63 -7.58
N ALA A 75 4.97 -12.88 -8.62
CA ALA A 75 3.60 -12.85 -9.11
C ALA A 75 3.30 -14.22 -9.71
N GLN A 76 2.46 -15.01 -9.02
CA GLN A 76 1.73 -16.05 -9.72
C GLN A 76 0.51 -15.36 -10.33
N ILE A 77 0.51 -15.26 -11.65
CA ILE A 77 -0.64 -14.86 -12.48
C ILE A 77 -1.33 -16.15 -12.91
#